data_AF-A0A1A2ZPX4-F1
#
_entry.id   AF-A0A1A2ZPX4-F1
#
_cell.length_a   1.000
_cell.length_b   1.000
_cell.length_c   1.000
_cell.angle_alpha   90.00
_cell.angle_beta   90.00
_cell.angle_gamma   90.00
#
_symmetry.space_group_name_H-M   'P 1'
#
loop_
_entity.id
_entity.type
_entity.pdbx_description
1 polymer ?
#
loop_
_entity_poly.entity_id
_entity_poly.type
_entity_poly.pdbx_seq_one_letter_code
_entity_poly.pdbx_strand_id
1 'polypeptide(L)'
;MRSGLTGFSPRSNRRVVGILVVFLLALAGWAVGGYVGAAVAVVAGIAVVFVRWRGQPAWSWAVLALRGRRPISWSDPITVASNRSGGGVRVQDGAAVVAVQLLGRAHRPTTVTGSVSVETENVIDIVELVPMLQHPLGLELDSISVVSFGSRCGGVGDYPRVYDAEIGTPPYAGRRETWLILRLPVIENTGALRWRTTLGATAISAAQRVAGQLRCQGLRAKVATATDLMELDRRLGWDAVSGTMQKWKAIRGEAGWMTTYAYPAEAINSHVLAQAWTLRVDEVVQNVTVHPDGTCTATVTVRTPTQAPSPPSVVLRRLNGEQAAATAANMCGPRPLLRGLHRSPLPHSLIVEIGPSGVLVGKLGNGDRLMIPVTDAGELSRVFVAADDAIAKRIVIRTAGAGERVSVHTRDLKRWASVRMPLVSVVNSSRPAPRTTVSVVEHAVQQGGDVAISPAPRPATVMTIAPAGTPLPDGHGHAFEVAVQQVSGATVKVTAAGESWLVDMDLFRAENRYVNLESVAMSFAT
;
A
#
# COMPACT_ATOMS: atom_id res chain seq x y z
N MET A 1 -28.41 -13.26 9.04
CA MET A 1 -28.61 -13.07 10.50
C MET A 1 -27.46 -12.23 11.05
N ARG A 2 -27.74 -10.97 11.41
CA ARG A 2 -26.76 -10.06 12.03
C ARG A 2 -26.46 -10.53 13.44
N SER A 3 -25.32 -11.20 13.66
CA SER A 3 -24.87 -11.50 15.03
C SER A 3 -24.18 -10.26 15.60
N GLY A 4 -24.97 -9.39 16.24
CA GLY A 4 -24.46 -8.36 17.13
C GLY A 4 -23.66 -9.03 18.26
N LEU A 5 -22.35 -8.96 18.18
CA LEU A 5 -21.40 -9.50 19.17
C LEU A 5 -20.77 -8.38 20.00
N THR A 6 -21.50 -7.28 20.23
CA THR A 6 -21.02 -6.15 21.05
C THR A 6 -22.07 -5.77 22.10
N GLY A 7 -21.63 -5.67 23.35
CA GLY A 7 -22.34 -4.99 24.44
C GLY A 7 -23.43 -5.81 25.15
N PHE A 8 -23.32 -5.93 26.47
CA PHE A 8 -24.44 -6.36 27.32
C PHE A 8 -25.51 -5.26 27.31
N SER A 9 -26.50 -5.35 26.40
CA SER A 9 -27.77 -4.64 26.61
C SER A 9 -28.65 -5.45 27.59
N PRO A 10 -29.52 -4.80 28.38
CA PRO A 10 -30.39 -5.48 29.35
C PRO A 10 -31.33 -6.56 28.76
N ARG A 11 -31.44 -6.66 27.43
CA ARG A 11 -32.32 -7.59 26.70
C ARG A 11 -31.59 -8.73 25.95
N SER A 12 -30.31 -8.99 26.23
CA SER A 12 -29.56 -10.02 25.48
C SER A 12 -29.79 -11.46 26.00
N ASN A 13 -30.25 -12.36 25.13
CA ASN A 13 -30.35 -13.83 25.33
C ASN A 13 -29.07 -14.48 25.89
N ARG A 14 -27.92 -13.80 25.82
CA ARG A 14 -26.63 -14.30 26.32
C ARG A 14 -26.49 -14.30 27.84
N ARG A 15 -27.25 -13.47 28.59
CA ARG A 15 -27.30 -13.57 30.06
C ARG A 15 -27.94 -14.87 30.51
N VAL A 16 -29.02 -15.27 29.83
CA VAL A 16 -29.72 -16.53 30.08
C VAL A 16 -28.80 -17.71 29.81
N VAL A 17 -28.08 -17.69 28.67
CA VAL A 17 -27.07 -18.72 28.36
C VAL A 17 -25.95 -18.75 29.39
N GLY A 18 -25.45 -17.59 29.82
CA GLY A 18 -24.41 -17.49 30.86
C GLY A 18 -24.86 -18.08 32.19
N ILE A 19 -26.08 -17.77 32.63
CA ILE A 19 -26.69 -18.34 33.84
C ILE A 19 -26.85 -19.85 33.69
N LEU A 20 -27.28 -20.33 32.53
CA LEU A 20 -27.47 -21.75 32.25
C LEU A 20 -26.13 -22.52 32.25
N VAL A 21 -25.06 -21.92 31.74
CA VAL A 21 -23.70 -22.49 31.81
C VAL A 21 -23.20 -22.55 33.27
N VAL A 22 -23.39 -21.49 34.06
CA VAL A 22 -23.02 -21.50 35.49
C VAL A 22 -23.82 -22.56 36.23
N PHE A 23 -25.11 -22.72 35.92
CA PHE A 23 -25.98 -23.73 36.51
C PHE A 23 -25.53 -25.16 36.16
N LEU A 24 -25.19 -25.43 34.89
CA LEU A 24 -24.66 -26.73 34.46
C LEU A 24 -23.30 -27.05 35.10
N LEU A 25 -22.42 -26.06 35.24
CA LEU A 25 -21.14 -26.21 35.96
C LEU A 25 -21.37 -26.50 37.45
N ALA A 26 -22.34 -25.84 38.08
CA ALA A 26 -22.72 -26.11 39.46
C ALA A 26 -23.25 -27.54 39.64
N LEU A 27 -24.09 -28.01 38.72
CA LEU A 27 -24.65 -29.36 38.74
C LEU A 27 -23.56 -30.43 38.55
N ALA A 28 -22.62 -30.20 37.64
CA ALA A 28 -21.48 -31.08 37.42
C ALA A 28 -20.50 -31.07 38.63
N GLY A 29 -20.21 -29.89 39.19
CA GLY A 29 -19.40 -29.74 40.39
C GLY A 29 -20.02 -30.41 41.61
N TRP A 30 -21.36 -30.34 41.73
CA TRP A 30 -22.11 -31.04 42.76
C TRP A 30 -21.99 -32.56 42.65
N ALA A 31 -22.08 -33.11 41.44
CA ALA A 31 -21.96 -34.55 41.20
C ALA A 31 -20.58 -35.12 41.57
N VAL A 32 -19.51 -34.32 41.46
CA VAL A 32 -18.13 -34.78 41.73
C VAL A 32 -17.71 -34.51 43.18
N GLY A 33 -18.11 -33.37 43.76
CA GLY A 33 -17.58 -32.90 45.05
C GLY A 33 -18.64 -32.42 46.05
N GLY A 34 -19.91 -32.76 45.84
CA GLY A 34 -21.02 -32.33 46.68
C GLY A 34 -21.14 -30.81 46.77
N TYR A 35 -21.58 -30.29 47.90
CA TYR A 35 -21.80 -28.85 48.09
C TYR A 35 -20.54 -27.99 47.90
N VAL A 36 -19.38 -28.51 48.29
CA VAL A 36 -18.10 -27.80 48.11
C VAL A 36 -17.73 -27.72 46.63
N GLY A 37 -17.88 -28.83 45.88
CA GLY A 37 -17.68 -28.85 44.44
C GLY A 37 -18.63 -27.93 43.67
N ALA A 38 -19.89 -27.87 44.08
CA ALA A 38 -20.88 -26.94 43.52
C ALA A 38 -20.50 -25.47 43.78
N ALA A 39 -20.11 -25.13 45.01
CA ALA A 39 -19.72 -23.77 45.38
C ALA A 39 -18.49 -23.30 44.59
N VAL A 40 -17.46 -24.14 44.47
CA VAL A 40 -16.26 -23.83 43.67
C VAL A 40 -16.62 -23.66 42.19
N ALA A 41 -17.46 -24.53 41.63
CA ALA A 41 -17.88 -24.45 40.23
C ALA A 41 -18.73 -23.22 39.92
N VAL A 42 -19.59 -22.77 40.85
CA VAL A 42 -20.34 -21.52 40.73
C VAL A 42 -19.40 -20.33 40.74
N VAL A 43 -18.46 -20.25 41.69
CA VAL A 43 -17.51 -19.14 41.77
C VAL A 43 -16.63 -19.09 40.51
N ALA A 44 -16.08 -20.22 40.08
CA ALA A 44 -15.29 -20.32 38.86
C ALA A 44 -16.12 -20.00 37.60
N GLY A 45 -17.36 -20.50 37.52
CA GLY A 45 -18.28 -20.23 36.43
C GLY A 45 -18.63 -18.75 36.34
N ILE A 46 -18.94 -18.10 37.47
CA ILE A 46 -19.19 -16.66 37.52
C ILE A 46 -17.95 -15.89 37.11
N ALA A 47 -16.77 -16.30 37.58
CA ALA A 47 -15.50 -15.68 37.19
C ALA A 47 -15.29 -15.76 35.67
N VAL A 48 -15.44 -16.93 35.05
CA VAL A 48 -15.21 -17.09 33.61
C VAL A 48 -16.28 -16.39 32.75
N VAL A 49 -17.53 -16.39 33.18
CA VAL A 49 -18.68 -15.89 32.41
C VAL A 49 -18.89 -14.39 32.57
N PHE A 50 -18.72 -13.86 33.78
CA PHE A 50 -19.08 -12.48 34.12
C PHE A 50 -17.89 -11.57 34.43
N VAL A 51 -16.73 -12.10 34.85
CA VAL A 51 -15.56 -11.23 35.07
C VAL A 51 -14.99 -10.81 33.72
N ARG A 52 -14.97 -9.49 33.53
CA ARG A 52 -14.45 -8.85 32.32
C ARG A 52 -12.93 -8.79 32.42
N TRP A 53 -12.23 -9.56 31.59
CA TRP A 53 -10.80 -9.44 31.40
C TRP A 53 -10.52 -8.57 30.17
N ARG A 54 -9.88 -7.42 30.37
CA ARG A 54 -9.64 -6.38 29.33
C ARG A 54 -10.91 -5.96 28.58
N GLY A 55 -11.99 -5.72 29.33
CA GLY A 55 -13.26 -5.23 28.79
C GLY A 55 -14.18 -6.30 28.17
N GLN A 56 -13.77 -7.57 28.13
CA GLN A 56 -14.57 -8.68 27.57
C GLN A 56 -14.56 -9.91 28.50
N PRO A 57 -15.61 -10.77 28.48
CA PRO A 57 -15.60 -12.02 29.25
C PRO A 57 -14.46 -12.95 28.84
N ALA A 58 -13.91 -13.73 29.78
CA ALA A 58 -12.78 -14.64 29.53
C ALA A 58 -13.07 -15.66 28.40
N TRP A 59 -14.28 -16.21 28.34
CA TRP A 59 -14.69 -17.14 27.28
C TRP A 59 -14.65 -16.52 25.87
N SER A 60 -14.86 -15.20 25.76
CA SER A 60 -14.82 -14.48 24.49
C SER A 60 -13.43 -14.54 23.86
N TRP A 61 -12.38 -14.53 24.70
CA TRP A 61 -10.99 -14.68 24.30
C TRP A 61 -10.66 -16.13 23.93
N ALA A 62 -11.24 -17.12 24.61
CA ALA A 62 -11.10 -18.53 24.24
C ALA A 62 -11.71 -18.83 22.86
N VAL A 63 -12.92 -18.32 22.60
CA VAL A 63 -13.56 -18.41 21.26
C VAL A 63 -12.72 -17.70 20.21
N LEU A 64 -12.15 -16.54 20.54
CA LEU A 64 -11.26 -15.82 19.63
C LEU A 64 -10.00 -16.62 19.33
N ALA A 65 -9.40 -17.28 20.31
CA ALA A 65 -8.24 -18.13 20.13
C ALA A 65 -8.52 -19.35 19.24
N LEU A 66 -9.73 -19.93 19.34
CA LEU A 66 -10.15 -21.07 18.52
C LEU A 66 -10.50 -20.67 17.08
N ARG A 67 -11.10 -19.48 16.88
CA ARG A 67 -11.48 -18.98 15.55
C ARG A 67 -10.33 -18.29 14.81
N GLY A 68 -9.53 -17.51 15.52
CA GLY A 68 -8.46 -16.67 14.98
C GLY A 68 -7.20 -17.42 14.54
N ARG A 69 -7.23 -18.76 14.52
CA ARG A 69 -6.14 -19.63 14.03
C ARG A 69 -6.55 -20.45 12.80
N ARG A 70 -7.70 -20.16 12.20
CA ARG A 70 -8.18 -20.90 11.04
C ARG A 70 -7.66 -20.24 9.76
N PRO A 71 -7.03 -20.99 8.86
CA PRO A 71 -6.77 -20.55 7.50
C PRO A 71 -8.05 -20.01 6.85
N ILE A 72 -7.92 -18.89 6.15
CA ILE A 72 -9.02 -18.35 5.35
C ILE A 72 -8.90 -18.95 3.94
N SER A 73 -10.03 -19.37 3.40
CA SER A 73 -10.15 -19.89 2.03
C SER A 73 -11.23 -19.10 1.31
N TRP A 74 -10.91 -18.63 0.11
CA TRP A 74 -11.81 -17.89 -0.77
C TRP A 74 -11.87 -18.57 -2.12
N SER A 75 -13.00 -18.40 -2.80
CA SER A 75 -13.14 -18.73 -4.21
C SER A 75 -12.25 -17.85 -5.10
N ASP A 76 -11.85 -18.41 -6.24
CA ASP A 76 -11.09 -17.66 -7.24
C ASP A 76 -11.95 -16.58 -7.90
N PRO A 77 -11.38 -15.40 -8.22
CA PRO A 77 -12.08 -14.39 -8.99
C PRO A 77 -12.45 -14.89 -10.38
N ILE A 78 -13.65 -14.52 -10.84
CA ILE A 78 -14.14 -14.82 -12.18
C ILE A 78 -14.07 -13.56 -13.05
N THR A 79 -13.78 -13.75 -14.34
CA THR A 79 -13.89 -12.66 -15.32
C THR A 79 -15.33 -12.56 -15.79
N VAL A 80 -15.92 -11.38 -15.65
CA VAL A 80 -17.28 -11.11 -16.13
C VAL A 80 -17.24 -9.97 -17.12
N ALA A 81 -17.96 -10.12 -18.23
CA ALA A 81 -18.16 -9.06 -19.20
C ALA A 81 -19.42 -8.25 -18.84
N SER A 82 -19.31 -6.92 -18.91
CA SER A 82 -20.45 -6.00 -18.94
C SER A 82 -20.49 -5.32 -20.31
N ASN A 83 -21.61 -4.67 -20.66
CA ASN A 83 -21.94 -4.10 -21.98
C ASN A 83 -20.88 -3.16 -22.60
N ARG A 84 -19.80 -2.80 -21.89
CA ARG A 84 -18.74 -1.89 -22.36
C ARG A 84 -17.31 -2.29 -21.95
N SER A 85 -17.12 -3.20 -21.01
CA SER A 85 -15.80 -3.74 -20.63
C SER A 85 -15.92 -4.97 -19.73
N GLY A 86 -14.87 -5.78 -19.67
CA GLY A 86 -14.71 -6.84 -18.67
C GLY A 86 -14.09 -6.35 -17.37
N GLY A 87 -14.18 -7.19 -16.33
CA GLY A 87 -13.56 -6.98 -15.03
C GLY A 87 -13.55 -8.27 -14.20
N GLY A 88 -12.75 -8.29 -13.14
CA GLY A 88 -12.71 -9.37 -12.17
C GLY A 88 -13.75 -9.18 -11.08
N VAL A 89 -14.45 -10.25 -10.72
CA VAL A 89 -15.38 -10.28 -9.58
C VAL A 89 -15.10 -11.52 -8.75
N ARG A 90 -15.06 -11.36 -7.42
CA ARG A 90 -15.11 -12.50 -6.49
C ARG A 90 -16.46 -12.52 -5.79
N VAL A 91 -17.15 -13.66 -5.79
CA VAL A 91 -18.41 -13.84 -5.06
C VAL A 91 -18.17 -14.79 -3.91
N GLN A 92 -18.26 -14.28 -2.68
CA GLN A 92 -17.94 -15.04 -1.47
C GLN A 92 -18.83 -14.58 -0.31
N ASP A 93 -19.33 -15.53 0.49
CA ASP A 93 -20.07 -15.28 1.74
C ASP A 93 -21.21 -14.23 1.61
N GLY A 94 -21.90 -14.23 0.48
CA GLY A 94 -23.01 -13.31 0.23
C GLY A 94 -22.59 -11.89 -0.16
N ALA A 95 -21.35 -11.67 -0.58
CA ALA A 95 -20.86 -10.42 -1.14
C ALA A 95 -20.19 -10.64 -2.50
N ALA A 96 -20.41 -9.72 -3.44
CA ALA A 96 -19.61 -9.58 -4.65
C ALA A 96 -18.56 -8.49 -4.44
N VAL A 97 -17.29 -8.83 -4.65
CA VAL A 97 -16.15 -7.96 -4.45
C VAL A 97 -15.49 -7.67 -5.77
N VAL A 98 -15.23 -6.39 -6.02
CA VAL A 98 -14.53 -5.87 -7.19
C VAL A 98 -13.51 -4.83 -6.74
N ALA A 99 -12.47 -4.62 -7.54
CA ALA A 99 -11.43 -3.66 -7.22
C ALA A 99 -11.22 -2.65 -8.36
N VAL A 100 -10.81 -1.44 -7.98
CA VAL A 100 -10.39 -0.37 -8.89
C VAL A 100 -8.99 0.05 -8.46
N GLN A 101 -8.02 -0.07 -9.36
CA GLN A 101 -6.69 0.48 -9.15
C GLN A 101 -6.74 2.00 -9.31
N LEU A 102 -6.23 2.73 -8.32
CA LEU A 102 -6.13 4.18 -8.34
C LEU A 102 -4.70 4.57 -8.72
N LEU A 103 -4.53 5.03 -9.96
CA LEU A 103 -3.24 5.43 -10.53
C LEU A 103 -2.91 6.89 -10.21
N GLY A 104 -3.93 7.70 -9.91
CA GLY A 104 -3.76 9.11 -9.58
C GLY A 104 -3.31 9.95 -10.76
N ARG A 105 -2.47 10.96 -10.50
CA ARG A 105 -1.93 11.92 -11.46
C ARG A 105 -0.46 11.59 -11.73
N ALA A 106 -0.10 11.47 -13.00
CA ALA A 106 1.25 11.07 -13.42
C ALA A 106 2.30 12.09 -12.98
N HIS A 107 3.46 11.60 -12.53
CA HIS A 107 4.67 12.39 -12.30
C HIS A 107 4.48 13.65 -11.43
N ARG A 108 3.48 13.65 -10.55
CA ARG A 108 3.25 14.79 -9.65
C ARG A 108 4.41 14.90 -8.65
N PRO A 109 4.98 16.10 -8.49
CA PRO A 109 6.03 16.32 -7.53
C PRO A 109 5.52 16.06 -6.12
N THR A 110 6.47 15.75 -5.25
CA THR A 110 6.23 15.65 -3.82
C THR A 110 7.25 16.52 -3.11
N THR A 111 6.78 17.52 -2.38
CA THR A 111 7.62 18.36 -1.53
C THR A 111 7.63 17.81 -0.11
N VAL A 112 8.77 17.92 0.53
CA VAL A 112 8.97 17.45 1.90
C VAL A 112 9.34 18.65 2.75
N THR A 113 8.43 19.02 3.64
CA THR A 113 8.55 20.19 4.50
C THR A 113 9.08 19.76 5.86
N GLY A 114 10.38 19.99 6.06
CA GLY A 114 11.10 19.55 7.25
C GLY A 114 11.05 18.03 7.45
N SER A 115 10.77 17.61 8.69
CA SER A 115 10.84 16.19 9.10
C SER A 115 9.46 15.55 9.34
N VAL A 116 8.37 16.28 9.11
CA VAL A 116 7.05 15.95 9.66
C VAL A 116 5.98 15.73 8.59
N SER A 117 6.03 16.48 7.48
CA SER A 117 5.00 16.43 6.45
C SER A 117 5.58 16.24 5.06
N VAL A 118 4.70 15.74 4.19
CA VAL A 118 4.91 15.59 2.77
C VAL A 118 3.70 16.18 2.08
N GLU A 119 3.92 16.99 1.06
CA GLU A 119 2.86 17.64 0.28
C GLU A 119 2.95 17.19 -1.17
N THR A 120 1.81 16.82 -1.74
CA THR A 120 1.68 16.46 -3.15
C THR A 120 0.27 16.73 -3.60
N GLU A 121 0.10 17.01 -4.89
CA GLU A 121 -1.23 17.11 -5.51
C GLU A 121 -1.81 15.73 -5.86
N ASN A 122 -1.01 14.66 -5.78
CA ASN A 122 -1.49 13.32 -6.08
C ASN A 122 -2.18 12.69 -4.87
N VAL A 123 -3.38 13.17 -4.57
CA VAL A 123 -4.15 12.79 -3.39
C VAL A 123 -5.59 12.45 -3.74
N ILE A 124 -6.25 11.72 -2.85
CA ILE A 124 -7.70 11.50 -2.86
C ILE A 124 -8.26 11.94 -1.51
N ASP A 125 -9.36 12.70 -1.52
CA ASP A 125 -10.17 12.89 -0.32
C ASP A 125 -11.14 11.70 -0.19
N ILE A 126 -10.98 10.93 0.87
CA ILE A 126 -11.80 9.76 1.16
C ILE A 126 -13.29 10.12 1.31
N VAL A 127 -13.59 11.37 1.70
CA VAL A 127 -14.96 11.88 1.81
C VAL A 127 -15.69 11.86 0.47
N GLU A 128 -14.98 12.08 -0.63
CA GLU A 128 -15.56 12.07 -1.98
C GLU A 128 -16.05 10.67 -2.41
N LEU A 129 -15.61 9.60 -1.74
CA LEU A 129 -16.06 8.24 -2.00
C LEU A 129 -17.44 7.93 -1.41
N VAL A 130 -17.91 8.70 -0.43
CA VAL A 130 -19.18 8.42 0.25
C VAL A 130 -20.37 8.46 -0.73
N PRO A 131 -20.54 9.49 -1.58
CA PRO A 131 -21.60 9.50 -2.59
C PRO A 131 -21.48 8.33 -3.58
N MET A 132 -20.28 7.79 -3.77
CA MET A 132 -20.02 6.67 -4.70
C MET A 132 -20.47 5.31 -4.15
N LEU A 133 -20.85 5.21 -2.87
CA LEU A 133 -21.44 4.01 -2.27
C LEU A 133 -22.87 3.74 -2.76
N GLN A 134 -23.56 4.80 -3.18
CA GLN A 134 -24.92 4.72 -3.69
C GLN A 134 -24.93 4.72 -5.21
N HIS A 135 -25.74 3.84 -5.78
CA HIS A 135 -25.85 3.68 -7.22
C HIS A 135 -27.32 3.72 -7.67
N PRO A 136 -27.57 4.10 -8.95
CA PRO A 136 -28.89 4.08 -9.56
C PRO A 136 -29.69 2.80 -9.30
N LEU A 137 -31.02 2.95 -9.22
CA LEU A 137 -31.98 1.87 -8.97
C LEU A 137 -31.76 1.17 -7.62
N GLY A 138 -31.48 1.97 -6.56
CA GLY A 138 -31.42 1.52 -5.17
C GLY A 138 -30.31 0.51 -4.86
N LEU A 139 -29.26 0.47 -5.68
CA LEU A 139 -28.11 -0.40 -5.45
C LEU A 139 -27.14 0.30 -4.50
N GLU A 140 -26.76 -0.33 -3.41
CA GLU A 140 -25.90 0.25 -2.38
C GLU A 140 -24.73 -0.69 -2.04
N LEU A 141 -23.52 -0.14 -2.02
CA LEU A 141 -22.32 -0.87 -1.58
C LEU A 141 -22.27 -0.92 -0.05
N ASP A 142 -21.82 -2.03 0.50
CA ASP A 142 -21.61 -2.16 1.96
C ASP A 142 -20.43 -1.29 2.44
N SER A 143 -19.41 -1.18 1.59
CA SER A 143 -18.22 -0.38 1.87
C SER A 143 -17.35 -0.18 0.64
N ILE A 144 -16.52 0.86 0.70
CA ILE A 144 -15.33 1.04 -0.15
C ILE A 144 -14.12 1.08 0.78
N SER A 145 -13.17 0.17 0.59
CA SER A 145 -11.87 0.20 1.27
C SER A 145 -10.82 0.81 0.38
N VAL A 146 -10.18 1.88 0.82
CA VAL A 146 -9.00 2.47 0.20
C VAL A 146 -7.78 1.83 0.83
N VAL A 147 -7.11 0.98 0.06
CA VAL A 147 -5.96 0.20 0.48
C VAL A 147 -4.73 0.74 -0.23
N SER A 148 -3.86 1.41 0.51
CA SER A 148 -2.56 1.87 0.03
C SER A 148 -1.46 0.98 0.62
N PHE A 149 -0.62 0.40 -0.22
CA PHE A 149 0.49 -0.43 0.25
C PHE A 149 1.79 -0.16 -0.49
N GLY A 150 2.91 -0.41 0.20
CA GLY A 150 4.23 -0.19 -0.36
C GLY A 150 5.30 -0.03 0.71
N SER A 151 6.41 0.60 0.35
CA SER A 151 7.59 0.72 1.20
C SER A 151 8.26 2.08 1.02
N ARG A 152 8.95 2.56 2.07
CA ARG A 152 9.71 3.82 2.04
C ARG A 152 10.90 3.73 1.07
N CYS A 153 11.57 2.59 1.01
CA CYS A 153 12.71 2.36 0.14
C CYS A 153 12.66 0.96 -0.47
N GLY A 154 13.60 0.67 -1.38
CA GLY A 154 13.85 -0.68 -1.87
C GLY A 154 14.20 -1.65 -0.75
N GLY A 155 13.78 -2.92 -0.90
CA GLY A 155 14.01 -3.97 0.10
C GLY A 155 15.24 -4.87 -0.17
N VAL A 156 16.08 -4.53 -1.15
CA VAL A 156 17.19 -5.39 -1.60
C VAL A 156 18.50 -4.60 -1.64
N GLY A 157 19.53 -5.15 -1.00
CA GLY A 157 20.84 -4.51 -0.85
C GLY A 157 20.89 -3.46 0.25
N ASP A 158 22.08 -2.92 0.52
CA ASP A 158 22.30 -2.00 1.64
C ASP A 158 21.95 -0.54 1.30
N TYR A 159 22.12 -0.15 0.04
CA TYR A 159 21.95 1.24 -0.40
C TYR A 159 20.57 1.82 -0.08
N PRO A 160 19.43 1.14 -0.33
CA PRO A 160 18.12 1.71 -0.01
C PRO A 160 17.94 2.11 1.45
N ARG A 161 18.54 1.39 2.40
CA ARG A 161 18.48 1.73 3.84
C ARG A 161 19.29 2.98 4.16
N VAL A 162 20.45 3.14 3.51
CA VAL A 162 21.26 4.35 3.61
C VAL A 162 20.52 5.54 3.01
N TYR A 163 19.91 5.35 1.84
CA TYR A 163 19.09 6.36 1.18
C TYR A 163 17.90 6.83 2.05
N ASP A 164 17.15 5.91 2.66
CA ASP A 164 16.08 6.24 3.62
C ASP A 164 16.61 6.96 4.87
N ALA A 165 17.80 6.59 5.35
CA ALA A 165 18.43 7.27 6.48
C ALA A 165 18.79 8.73 6.18
N GLU A 166 19.30 9.03 4.98
CA GLU A 166 19.64 10.39 4.53
C GLU A 166 18.41 11.28 4.32
N ILE A 167 17.28 10.70 3.88
CA ILE A 167 16.01 11.43 3.76
C ILE A 167 15.44 11.76 5.14
N GLY A 168 15.51 10.83 6.10
CA GLY A 168 15.15 11.05 7.50
C GLY A 168 13.80 10.43 7.89
N THR A 169 12.96 11.20 8.58
CA THR A 169 11.65 10.76 9.11
C THR A 169 10.39 11.24 8.39
N PRO A 170 10.40 12.04 7.30
CA PRO A 170 9.16 12.53 6.71
C PRO A 170 8.32 11.37 6.15
N PRO A 171 6.98 11.44 6.14
CA PRO A 171 6.07 10.36 5.74
C PRO A 171 6.01 10.13 4.21
N TYR A 172 7.16 9.84 3.59
CA TYR A 172 7.26 9.58 2.15
C TYR A 172 7.17 8.09 1.83
N ALA A 173 6.88 7.77 0.57
CA ALA A 173 6.87 6.40 0.06
C ALA A 173 7.71 6.28 -1.22
N GLY A 174 8.78 5.48 -1.20
CA GLY A 174 9.55 5.17 -2.42
C GLY A 174 8.71 4.36 -3.42
N ARG A 175 7.86 3.45 -2.91
CA ARG A 175 6.81 2.76 -3.67
C ARG A 175 5.51 2.82 -2.89
N ARG A 176 4.42 3.16 -3.57
CA ARG A 176 3.07 3.09 -3.02
C ARG A 176 2.08 2.85 -4.15
N GLU A 177 1.27 1.82 -4.00
CA GLU A 177 0.13 1.52 -4.86
C GLU A 177 -1.15 1.72 -4.06
N THR A 178 -2.20 2.24 -4.69
CA THR A 178 -3.49 2.47 -4.04
C THR A 178 -4.61 1.78 -4.82
N TRP A 179 -5.47 1.08 -4.08
CA TRP A 179 -6.58 0.31 -4.62
C TRP A 179 -7.86 0.62 -3.86
N LEU A 180 -8.98 0.66 -4.57
CA LEU A 180 -10.32 0.75 -4.00
C LEU A 180 -10.96 -0.63 -4.10
N ILE A 181 -11.37 -1.20 -2.97
CA ILE A 181 -12.06 -2.48 -2.89
C ILE A 181 -13.52 -2.21 -2.57
N LEU A 182 -14.40 -2.48 -3.54
CA LEU A 182 -15.83 -2.24 -3.45
C LEU A 182 -16.50 -3.57 -3.08
N ARG A 183 -17.35 -3.55 -2.06
CA ARG A 183 -18.07 -4.74 -1.60
C ARG A 183 -19.57 -4.54 -1.75
N LEU A 184 -20.19 -5.32 -2.63
CA LEU A 184 -21.62 -5.30 -2.88
C LEU A 184 -22.28 -6.46 -2.12
N PRO A 185 -23.07 -6.20 -1.07
CA PRO A 185 -23.75 -7.24 -0.32
C PRO A 185 -25.00 -7.72 -1.09
N VAL A 186 -25.20 -9.03 -1.17
CA VAL A 186 -26.28 -9.62 -1.99
C VAL A 186 -27.64 -9.50 -1.32
N ILE A 187 -27.72 -9.77 -0.02
CA ILE A 187 -28.99 -9.88 0.72
C ILE A 187 -29.67 -8.52 0.83
N GLU A 188 -28.90 -7.51 1.23
CA GLU A 188 -29.36 -6.13 1.38
C GLU A 188 -29.81 -5.52 0.04
N ASN A 189 -29.28 -6.00 -1.09
CA ASN A 189 -29.59 -5.49 -2.43
C ASN A 189 -30.57 -6.36 -3.23
N THR A 190 -31.27 -7.31 -2.62
CA THR A 190 -32.18 -8.23 -3.34
C THR A 190 -33.19 -7.51 -4.23
N GLY A 191 -33.82 -6.43 -3.76
CA GLY A 191 -34.77 -5.63 -4.55
C GLY A 191 -34.12 -4.95 -5.75
N ALA A 192 -32.92 -4.40 -5.57
CA ALA A 192 -32.14 -3.76 -6.64
C ALA A 192 -31.61 -4.79 -7.65
N LEU A 193 -31.21 -5.97 -7.19
CA LEU A 193 -30.64 -7.02 -8.03
C LEU A 193 -31.70 -7.74 -8.88
N ARG A 194 -32.97 -7.73 -8.47
CA ARG A 194 -34.07 -8.40 -9.18
C ARG A 194 -34.21 -7.99 -10.64
N TRP A 195 -33.89 -6.74 -10.95
CA TRP A 195 -34.04 -6.15 -12.29
C TRP A 195 -32.75 -6.17 -13.12
N ARG A 196 -31.71 -6.87 -12.64
CA ARG A 196 -30.38 -6.91 -13.25
C ARG A 196 -30.04 -8.33 -13.70
N THR A 197 -29.22 -8.44 -14.74
CA THR A 197 -28.91 -9.73 -15.39
C THR A 197 -28.11 -10.65 -14.49
N THR A 198 -26.95 -10.19 -14.00
CA THR A 198 -26.09 -10.97 -13.10
C THR A 198 -25.50 -10.10 -11.99
N LEU A 199 -25.23 -10.72 -10.84
CA LEU A 199 -24.53 -10.08 -9.73
C LEU A 199 -23.14 -9.56 -10.15
N GLY A 200 -22.39 -10.36 -10.92
CA GLY A 200 -21.06 -9.99 -11.38
C GLY A 200 -21.07 -8.77 -12.31
N ALA A 201 -21.95 -8.76 -13.31
CA ALA A 201 -22.07 -7.61 -14.21
C ALA A 201 -22.51 -6.35 -13.47
N THR A 202 -23.35 -6.50 -12.44
CA THR A 202 -23.78 -5.41 -11.56
C THR A 202 -22.61 -4.82 -10.78
N ALA A 203 -21.80 -5.67 -10.14
CA ALA A 203 -20.65 -5.25 -9.36
C ALA A 203 -19.59 -4.55 -10.25
N ILE A 204 -19.32 -5.08 -11.44
CA ILE A 204 -18.42 -4.43 -12.41
C ILE A 204 -18.98 -3.07 -12.84
N SER A 205 -20.28 -2.97 -13.11
CA SER A 205 -20.89 -1.70 -13.50
C SER A 205 -20.86 -0.66 -12.37
N ALA A 206 -20.88 -1.10 -11.11
CA ALA A 206 -20.59 -0.23 -9.96
C ALA A 206 -19.14 0.26 -10.00
N ALA A 207 -18.16 -0.65 -10.12
CA ALA A 207 -16.74 -0.30 -10.22
C ALA A 207 -16.41 0.63 -11.39
N GLN A 208 -17.01 0.42 -12.57
CA GLN A 208 -16.86 1.28 -13.73
C GLN A 208 -17.38 2.70 -13.48
N ARG A 209 -18.49 2.84 -12.74
CA ARG A 209 -19.03 4.15 -12.38
C ARG A 209 -18.13 4.88 -11.38
N VAL A 210 -17.65 4.17 -10.35
CA VAL A 210 -16.66 4.71 -9.41
C VAL A 210 -15.40 5.15 -10.15
N ALA A 211 -14.83 4.30 -11.01
CA ALA A 211 -13.67 4.64 -11.82
C ALA A 211 -13.93 5.82 -12.78
N GLY A 212 -15.13 5.89 -13.38
CA GLY A 212 -15.54 7.00 -14.23
C GLY A 212 -15.62 8.33 -13.47
N GLN A 213 -16.20 8.31 -12.27
CA GLN A 213 -16.31 9.49 -11.42
C GLN A 213 -14.95 10.00 -10.95
N LEU A 214 -14.04 9.09 -10.56
CA LEU A 214 -12.65 9.44 -10.22
C LEU A 214 -11.92 10.08 -11.40
N ARG A 215 -12.13 9.58 -12.63
CA ARG A 215 -11.56 10.19 -13.84
C ARG A 215 -12.13 11.57 -14.10
N CYS A 216 -13.42 11.81 -13.85
CA CYS A 216 -13.99 13.15 -13.93
C CYS A 216 -13.37 14.13 -12.91
N GLN A 217 -12.84 13.63 -11.79
CA GLN A 217 -12.07 14.41 -10.80
C GLN A 217 -10.58 14.54 -11.16
N GLY A 218 -10.16 14.06 -12.35
CA GLY A 218 -8.78 14.10 -12.80
C GLY A 218 -7.88 13.04 -12.16
N LEU A 219 -8.45 12.00 -11.52
CA LEU A 219 -7.70 10.86 -11.00
C LEU A 219 -7.79 9.69 -11.98
N ARG A 220 -6.65 9.23 -12.49
CA ARG A 220 -6.64 8.05 -13.36
C ARG A 220 -6.96 6.82 -12.52
N ALA A 221 -7.91 6.02 -12.99
CA ALA A 221 -8.37 4.81 -12.32
C ALA A 221 -8.65 3.71 -13.34
N LYS A 222 -8.45 2.44 -12.96
CA LYS A 222 -8.65 1.26 -13.82
C LYS A 222 -9.42 0.16 -13.05
N VAL A 223 -10.46 -0.39 -13.66
CA VAL A 223 -11.16 -1.55 -13.09
C VAL A 223 -10.27 -2.78 -13.20
N ALA A 224 -10.13 -3.50 -12.10
CA ALA A 224 -9.24 -4.65 -11.99
C ALA A 224 -9.80 -5.87 -12.73
N THR A 225 -8.92 -6.65 -13.35
CA THR A 225 -9.22 -7.98 -13.92
C THR A 225 -9.19 -9.07 -12.85
N ALA A 226 -9.67 -10.27 -13.16
CA ALA A 226 -9.59 -11.41 -12.23
C ALA A 226 -8.14 -11.71 -11.81
N THR A 227 -7.20 -11.61 -12.75
CA THR A 227 -5.77 -11.75 -12.49
C THR A 227 -5.22 -10.64 -11.60
N ASP A 228 -5.67 -9.40 -11.79
CA ASP A 228 -5.28 -8.28 -10.92
C ASP A 228 -5.76 -8.49 -9.49
N LEU A 229 -6.98 -9.03 -9.28
CA LEU A 229 -7.49 -9.36 -7.94
C LEU A 229 -6.60 -10.41 -7.23
N MET A 230 -6.22 -11.48 -7.96
CA MET A 230 -5.33 -12.51 -7.41
C MET A 230 -3.94 -11.95 -7.09
N GLU A 231 -3.38 -11.15 -7.98
CA GLU A 231 -2.06 -10.55 -7.80
C GLU A 231 -2.05 -9.52 -6.65
N LEU A 232 -3.13 -8.75 -6.50
CA LEU A 232 -3.32 -7.84 -5.38
C LEU A 232 -3.35 -8.60 -4.04
N ASP A 233 -4.16 -9.67 -3.94
CA ASP A 233 -4.24 -10.48 -2.73
C ASP A 233 -2.88 -11.13 -2.40
N ARG A 234 -2.16 -11.61 -3.43
CA ARG A 234 -0.81 -12.17 -3.28
C ARG A 234 0.16 -11.14 -2.71
N ARG A 235 0.18 -9.91 -3.23
CA ARG A 235 1.03 -8.81 -2.72
C ARG A 235 0.68 -8.44 -1.28
N LEU A 236 -0.61 -8.40 -0.96
CA LEU A 236 -1.12 -8.10 0.38
C LEU A 236 -0.91 -9.24 1.39
N GLY A 237 -0.23 -10.33 1.01
CA GLY A 237 0.15 -11.41 1.92
C GLY A 237 -0.90 -12.51 2.05
N TRP A 238 -1.56 -12.89 0.96
CA TRP A 238 -2.53 -13.98 0.93
C TRP A 238 -1.96 -15.28 1.54
N ASP A 239 -0.70 -15.58 1.26
CA ASP A 239 0.05 -16.71 1.82
C ASP A 239 0.07 -16.73 3.36
N ALA A 240 0.17 -15.57 4.00
CA ALA A 240 0.12 -15.45 5.46
C ALA A 240 -1.31 -15.67 6.02
N VAL A 241 -2.32 -15.28 5.25
CA VAL A 241 -3.75 -15.34 5.63
C VAL A 241 -4.33 -16.74 5.43
N SER A 242 -3.99 -17.39 4.32
CA SER A 242 -4.34 -18.78 4.02
C SER A 242 -3.41 -19.78 4.70
N GLY A 243 -2.31 -19.31 5.29
CA GLY A 243 -1.33 -20.13 6.00
C GLY A 243 -1.81 -20.59 7.39
N THR A 244 -1.14 -21.63 7.90
CA THR A 244 -1.40 -22.21 9.24
C THR A 244 -0.62 -21.52 10.36
N MET A 245 0.45 -20.77 10.03
CA MET A 245 1.31 -20.09 11.01
C MET A 245 0.68 -18.77 11.48
N GLN A 246 -0.37 -18.89 12.28
CA GLN A 246 -1.10 -17.78 12.87
C GLN A 246 -0.83 -17.70 14.38
N LYS A 247 -0.20 -16.62 14.83
CA LYS A 247 0.00 -16.33 16.26
C LYS A 247 -1.02 -15.30 16.73
N TRP A 248 -1.19 -15.24 18.04
CA TRP A 248 -2.07 -14.26 18.69
C TRP A 248 -1.75 -12.81 18.32
N LYS A 249 -0.46 -12.48 18.16
CA LYS A 249 0.01 -11.11 17.94
C LYS A 249 0.42 -10.81 16.49
N ALA A 250 0.55 -11.81 15.62
CA ALA A 250 1.01 -11.65 14.24
C ALA A 250 0.72 -12.92 13.42
N ILE A 251 0.69 -12.80 12.09
CA ILE A 251 0.70 -13.94 11.16
C ILE A 251 2.04 -13.96 10.39
N ARG A 252 2.41 -15.10 9.82
CA ARG A 252 3.66 -15.23 9.04
C ARG A 252 3.37 -15.68 7.62
N GLY A 253 3.86 -14.92 6.65
CA GLY A 253 3.97 -15.32 5.26
C GLY A 253 5.42 -15.65 4.89
N GLU A 254 5.65 -15.94 3.62
CA GLU A 254 6.94 -16.21 3.01
C GLU A 254 7.89 -15.01 3.15
N ALA A 255 7.36 -13.80 2.92
CA ALA A 255 8.17 -12.58 2.95
C ALA A 255 8.32 -11.95 4.35
N GLY A 256 7.75 -12.52 5.41
CA GLY A 256 7.95 -12.03 6.78
C GLY A 256 6.74 -12.14 7.71
N TRP A 257 6.86 -11.51 8.86
CA TRP A 257 5.79 -11.39 9.86
C TRP A 257 4.91 -10.19 9.54
N MET A 258 3.60 -10.39 9.56
CA MET A 258 2.61 -9.33 9.37
C MET A 258 1.88 -9.08 10.68
N THR A 259 1.81 -7.80 11.07
CA THR A 259 1.06 -7.38 12.26
C THR A 259 0.12 -6.23 11.91
N THR A 260 -1.17 -6.42 12.16
CA THR A 260 -2.22 -5.43 11.92
C THR A 260 -2.61 -4.70 13.21
N TYR A 261 -2.64 -3.39 13.09
CA TYR A 261 -3.03 -2.44 14.12
C TYR A 261 -4.25 -1.64 13.66
N ALA A 262 -5.15 -1.34 14.58
CA ALA A 262 -6.28 -0.44 14.35
C ALA A 262 -5.94 0.96 14.82
N TYR A 263 -6.43 1.96 14.07
CA TYR A 263 -6.50 3.32 14.55
C TYR A 263 -7.69 3.46 15.50
N PRO A 264 -7.54 4.14 16.63
CA PRO A 264 -8.68 4.51 17.46
C PRO A 264 -9.54 5.53 16.71
N ALA A 265 -10.86 5.51 16.96
CA ALA A 265 -11.83 6.26 16.19
C ALA A 265 -11.54 7.77 16.18
N GLU A 266 -11.14 8.31 17.34
CA GLU A 266 -10.78 9.70 17.57
C GLU A 266 -9.48 10.15 16.87
N ALA A 267 -8.64 9.21 16.43
CA ALA A 267 -7.35 9.52 15.82
C ALA A 267 -7.36 9.43 14.29
N ILE A 268 -8.49 9.12 13.66
CA ILE A 268 -8.59 9.03 12.19
C ILE A 268 -8.60 10.45 11.61
N ASN A 269 -7.45 10.91 11.13
CA ASN A 269 -7.27 12.14 10.37
C ASN A 269 -6.07 12.01 9.43
N SER A 270 -5.97 12.87 8.41
CA SER A 270 -4.92 12.80 7.38
C SER A 270 -3.51 12.80 7.94
N HIS A 271 -3.23 13.66 8.93
CA HIS A 271 -1.91 13.75 9.53
C HIS A 271 -1.49 12.44 10.21
N VAL A 272 -2.38 11.84 11.03
CA VAL A 272 -2.10 10.58 11.73
C VAL A 272 -2.00 9.40 10.77
N LEU A 273 -2.79 9.40 9.69
CA LEU A 273 -2.68 8.38 8.65
C LEU A 273 -1.35 8.48 7.90
N ALA A 274 -0.89 9.68 7.55
CA ALA A 274 0.40 9.89 6.89
C ALA A 274 1.56 9.32 7.73
N GLN A 275 1.48 9.38 9.07
CA GLN A 275 2.53 8.86 9.95
C GLN A 275 2.85 7.37 9.78
N ALA A 276 1.94 6.56 9.21
CA ALA A 276 2.25 5.17 8.87
C ALA A 276 3.43 5.05 7.89
N TRP A 277 3.58 6.04 7.01
CA TRP A 277 4.64 6.10 6.02
C TRP A 277 5.98 6.56 6.60
N THR A 278 6.07 6.90 7.88
CA THR A 278 7.36 7.14 8.58
C THR A 278 8.04 5.85 9.04
N LEU A 279 7.30 4.73 9.05
CA LEU A 279 7.76 3.47 9.61
C LEU A 279 8.82 2.82 8.71
N ARG A 280 9.98 2.53 9.30
CA ARG A 280 11.08 1.79 8.64
C ARG A 280 10.84 0.29 8.70
N VAL A 281 9.87 -0.16 7.92
CA VAL A 281 9.47 -1.56 7.79
C VAL A 281 9.57 -2.01 6.34
N ASP A 282 9.55 -3.33 6.10
CA ASP A 282 9.70 -3.86 4.74
C ASP A 282 8.50 -3.48 3.86
N GLU A 283 7.30 -3.41 4.46
CA GLU A 283 6.08 -2.99 3.79
C GLU A 283 5.07 -2.44 4.80
N VAL A 284 4.34 -1.40 4.38
CA VAL A 284 3.16 -0.84 5.04
C VAL A 284 1.95 -1.11 4.17
N VAL A 285 0.85 -1.58 4.75
CA VAL A 285 -0.47 -1.68 4.14
C VAL A 285 -1.42 -0.86 5.00
N GLN A 286 -1.86 0.27 4.49
CA GLN A 286 -2.85 1.14 5.12
C GLN A 286 -4.21 0.92 4.48
N ASN A 287 -5.25 0.74 5.29
CA ASN A 287 -6.61 0.54 4.82
C ASN A 287 -7.55 1.49 5.55
N VAL A 288 -8.25 2.33 4.79
CA VAL A 288 -9.34 3.17 5.26
C VAL A 288 -10.62 2.70 4.59
N THR A 289 -11.58 2.25 5.38
CA THR A 289 -12.87 1.76 4.87
C THR A 289 -13.97 2.75 5.22
N VAL A 290 -14.71 3.21 4.21
CA VAL A 290 -15.90 4.06 4.36
C VAL A 290 -17.18 3.25 4.22
N HIS A 291 -18.22 3.70 4.92
CA HIS A 291 -19.53 3.07 4.98
C HIS A 291 -20.65 4.04 4.57
N PRO A 292 -21.81 3.54 4.13
CA PRO A 292 -22.91 4.40 3.65
C PRO A 292 -23.52 5.30 4.72
N ASP A 293 -23.35 4.94 6.00
CA ASP A 293 -23.79 5.73 7.16
C ASP A 293 -22.88 6.92 7.47
N GLY A 294 -21.91 7.25 6.60
CA GLY A 294 -20.97 8.34 6.81
C GLY A 294 -19.93 8.04 7.90
N THR A 295 -19.73 6.77 8.25
CA THR A 295 -18.69 6.34 9.18
C THR A 295 -17.50 5.72 8.45
N CYS A 296 -16.35 5.65 9.13
CA CYS A 296 -15.15 5.04 8.64
C CYS A 296 -14.43 4.20 9.69
N THR A 297 -13.54 3.32 9.23
CA THR A 297 -12.59 2.59 10.05
C THR A 297 -11.23 2.61 9.38
N ALA A 298 -10.14 2.60 10.15
CA ALA A 298 -8.80 2.54 9.60
C ALA A 298 -7.93 1.50 10.31
N THR A 299 -7.08 0.82 9.52
CA THR A 299 -6.07 -0.11 10.02
C THR A 299 -4.75 0.09 9.27
N VAL A 300 -3.64 -0.28 9.93
CA VAL A 300 -2.32 -0.40 9.31
C VAL A 300 -1.74 -1.77 9.60
N THR A 301 -1.34 -2.49 8.56
CA THR A 301 -0.59 -3.73 8.64
C THR A 301 0.85 -3.44 8.28
N VAL A 302 1.79 -3.87 9.12
CA VAL A 302 3.23 -3.75 8.85
C VAL A 302 3.82 -5.13 8.60
N ARG A 303 4.72 -5.23 7.63
CA ARG A 303 5.53 -6.42 7.35
C ARG A 303 6.95 -6.20 7.86
N THR A 304 7.43 -7.12 8.67
CA THR A 304 8.77 -7.06 9.27
C THR A 304 9.44 -8.43 9.22
N PRO A 305 10.79 -8.50 9.20
CA PRO A 305 11.50 -9.77 9.11
C PRO A 305 11.34 -10.60 10.40
N THR A 306 11.16 -9.90 11.53
CA THR A 306 10.91 -10.49 12.85
C THR A 306 9.60 -9.99 13.42
N GLN A 307 9.04 -10.71 14.40
CA GLN A 307 7.79 -10.33 15.03
C GLN A 307 7.95 -9.07 15.89
N ALA A 308 7.15 -8.03 15.62
CA ALA A 308 7.20 -6.78 16.38
C ALA A 308 6.79 -6.98 17.86
N PRO A 309 7.64 -6.62 18.84
CA PRO A 309 7.32 -6.83 20.25
C PRO A 309 6.18 -5.91 20.71
N SER A 310 6.26 -4.63 20.35
CA SER A 310 5.31 -3.55 20.67
C SER A 310 4.70 -2.90 19.42
N PRO A 311 3.58 -2.17 19.54
CA PRO A 311 3.09 -1.31 18.48
C PRO A 311 4.10 -0.22 18.10
N PRO A 312 4.12 0.24 16.84
CA PRO A 312 5.07 1.25 16.37
C PRO A 312 4.73 2.67 16.86
N SER A 313 3.50 2.91 17.33
CA SER A 313 3.08 4.17 17.95
C SER A 313 2.10 3.89 19.08
N VAL A 314 2.07 4.76 20.09
CA VAL A 314 1.13 4.72 21.22
C VAL A 314 -0.33 4.86 20.79
N VAL A 315 -0.57 5.50 19.64
CA VAL A 315 -1.92 5.65 19.07
C VAL A 315 -2.47 4.32 18.59
N LEU A 316 -1.61 3.45 18.06
CA LEU A 316 -2.02 2.22 17.37
C LEU A 316 -2.32 1.07 18.32
N ARG A 317 -3.47 0.42 18.13
CA ARG A 317 -3.89 -0.73 18.95
C ARG A 317 -3.76 -2.03 18.16
N ARG A 318 -2.97 -2.97 18.66
CA ARG A 318 -2.81 -4.28 18.00
C ARG A 318 -4.10 -5.10 18.08
N LEU A 319 -4.54 -5.63 16.94
CA LEU A 319 -5.73 -6.49 16.83
C LEU A 319 -5.43 -7.94 17.25
N ASN A 320 -5.11 -8.13 18.53
CA ASN A 320 -4.69 -9.43 19.06
C ASN A 320 -5.77 -10.51 18.89
N GLY A 321 -5.39 -11.67 18.36
CA GLY A 321 -6.29 -12.79 18.08
C GLY A 321 -7.10 -12.65 16.79
N GLU A 322 -7.01 -11.51 16.11
CA GLU A 322 -7.77 -11.19 14.88
C GLU A 322 -6.86 -10.92 13.68
N GLN A 323 -5.57 -11.26 13.77
CA GLN A 323 -4.56 -10.85 12.79
C GLN A 323 -4.83 -11.36 11.38
N ALA A 324 -5.21 -12.63 11.20
CA ALA A 324 -5.56 -13.17 9.87
C ALA A 324 -6.78 -12.47 9.27
N ALA A 325 -7.84 -12.30 10.05
CA ALA A 325 -9.04 -11.56 9.62
C ALA A 325 -8.73 -10.09 9.32
N ALA A 326 -7.92 -9.44 10.15
CA ALA A 326 -7.57 -8.04 9.98
C ALA A 326 -6.73 -7.82 8.71
N THR A 327 -5.77 -8.70 8.41
CA THR A 327 -5.03 -8.67 7.15
C THR A 327 -5.94 -8.97 5.95
N ALA A 328 -6.85 -9.94 6.08
CA ALA A 328 -7.82 -10.27 5.05
C ALA A 328 -8.78 -9.11 4.73
N ALA A 329 -9.04 -8.20 5.67
CA ALA A 329 -9.86 -7.01 5.43
C ALA A 329 -9.24 -6.04 4.39
N ASN A 330 -7.92 -6.13 4.18
CA ASN A 330 -7.19 -5.34 3.17
C ASN A 330 -7.33 -5.92 1.76
N MET A 331 -7.85 -7.14 1.61
CA MET A 331 -7.84 -7.91 0.37
C MET A 331 -9.21 -7.94 -0.31
N CYS A 332 -9.26 -8.51 -1.51
CA CYS A 332 -10.45 -8.62 -2.37
C CYS A 332 -11.45 -9.69 -1.91
N GLY A 333 -11.57 -9.92 -0.61
CA GLY A 333 -12.53 -10.82 0.01
C GLY A 333 -13.68 -10.11 0.72
N PRO A 334 -14.65 -10.87 1.28
CA PRO A 334 -15.70 -10.30 2.10
C PRO A 334 -15.08 -9.65 3.35
N ARG A 335 -15.74 -8.62 3.87
CA ARG A 335 -15.23 -7.87 5.01
C ARG A 335 -15.45 -8.65 6.32
N PRO A 336 -14.40 -9.04 7.05
CA PRO A 336 -14.58 -9.72 8.32
C PRO A 336 -15.06 -8.75 9.40
N LEU A 337 -15.74 -9.29 10.40
CA LEU A 337 -16.10 -8.53 11.60
C LEU A 337 -14.91 -8.56 12.58
N LEU A 338 -14.32 -7.40 12.83
CA LEU A 338 -13.19 -7.23 13.75
C LEU A 338 -13.69 -6.58 15.05
N ARG A 339 -13.49 -7.24 16.19
CA ARG A 339 -13.95 -6.77 17.50
C ARG A 339 -13.17 -5.55 17.98
N GLY A 340 -11.86 -5.53 17.70
CA GLY A 340 -10.99 -4.42 18.09
C GLY A 340 -11.06 -3.18 17.19
N LEU A 341 -11.89 -3.21 16.14
CA LEU A 341 -12.04 -2.11 15.19
C LEU A 341 -13.38 -1.40 15.41
N HIS A 342 -13.32 -0.12 15.74
CA HIS A 342 -14.50 0.70 16.00
C HIS A 342 -14.71 1.69 14.87
N ARG A 343 -15.98 1.87 14.46
CA ARG A 343 -16.38 2.91 13.50
C ARG A 343 -16.26 4.29 14.14
N SER A 344 -15.76 5.24 13.37
CA SER A 344 -15.70 6.66 13.69
C SER A 344 -16.57 7.44 12.69
N PRO A 345 -17.20 8.56 13.07
CA PRO A 345 -17.70 9.52 12.09
C PRO A 345 -16.59 9.88 11.10
N LEU A 346 -16.91 9.92 9.80
CA LEU A 346 -15.96 10.35 8.81
C LEU A 346 -15.65 11.86 9.01
N PRO A 347 -14.37 12.26 9.06
CA PRO A 347 -14.00 13.68 9.13
C PRO A 347 -14.50 14.46 7.91
N HIS A 348 -14.56 15.79 8.01
CA HIS A 348 -14.97 16.66 6.89
C HIS A 348 -14.03 16.61 5.69
N SER A 349 -12.76 16.31 5.92
CA SER A 349 -11.77 15.99 4.89
C SER A 349 -10.83 14.93 5.43
N LEU A 350 -10.55 13.93 4.61
CA LEU A 350 -9.62 12.86 4.93
C LEU A 350 -8.78 12.57 3.70
N ILE A 351 -7.81 13.45 3.46
CA ILE A 351 -6.81 13.34 2.40
C ILE A 351 -5.86 12.17 2.65
N VAL A 352 -5.65 11.36 1.63
CA VAL A 352 -4.65 10.29 1.56
C VAL A 352 -3.88 10.42 0.25
N GLU A 353 -2.56 10.31 0.30
CA GLU A 353 -1.73 10.43 -0.89
C GLU A 353 -1.69 9.12 -1.70
N ILE A 354 -1.62 9.27 -3.02
CA ILE A 354 -1.66 8.21 -4.03
C ILE A 354 -0.27 8.10 -4.65
N GLY A 355 0.15 6.88 -4.99
CA GLY A 355 1.37 6.68 -5.77
C GLY A 355 2.66 6.99 -4.98
N PRO A 356 3.83 6.70 -5.56
CA PRO A 356 5.11 6.97 -4.90
C PRO A 356 5.38 8.48 -4.77
N SER A 357 6.11 8.86 -3.72
CA SER A 357 6.70 10.22 -3.57
C SER A 357 7.82 10.48 -4.58
N GLY A 358 8.46 9.41 -5.05
CA GLY A 358 9.48 9.47 -6.10
C GLY A 358 10.92 9.51 -5.59
N VAL A 359 11.81 10.02 -6.44
CA VAL A 359 13.26 10.10 -6.22
C VAL A 359 13.60 11.49 -5.68
N LEU A 360 14.34 11.56 -4.56
CA LEU A 360 14.81 12.83 -4.02
C LEU A 360 15.80 13.47 -5.01
N VAL A 361 15.49 14.67 -5.47
CA VAL A 361 16.38 15.45 -6.33
C VAL A 361 17.27 16.35 -5.46
N GLY A 362 16.66 17.19 -4.62
CA GLY A 362 17.39 18.14 -3.78
C GLY A 362 16.48 19.14 -3.11
N LYS A 363 17.01 20.32 -2.78
CA LYS A 363 16.31 21.39 -2.06
C LYS A 363 15.83 22.49 -2.99
N LEU A 364 14.63 22.97 -2.74
CA LEU A 364 14.07 24.19 -3.32
C LEU A 364 14.63 25.42 -2.60
N GLY A 365 14.44 26.61 -3.19
CA GLY A 365 14.92 27.87 -2.60
C GLY A 365 14.34 28.22 -1.23
N ASN A 366 13.19 27.62 -0.86
CA ASN A 366 12.58 27.75 0.46
C ASN A 366 13.14 26.74 1.49
N GLY A 367 14.06 25.85 1.09
CA GLY A 367 14.65 24.81 1.93
C GLY A 367 13.91 23.47 1.91
N ASP A 368 12.71 23.38 1.33
CA ASP A 368 11.97 22.13 1.20
C ASP A 368 12.65 21.19 0.22
N ARG A 369 12.51 19.89 0.45
CA ARG A 369 13.09 18.87 -0.44
C ARG A 369 12.09 18.47 -1.52
N LEU A 370 12.53 18.44 -2.77
CA LEU A 370 11.73 18.01 -3.92
C LEU A 370 12.02 16.56 -4.27
N MET A 371 10.96 15.75 -4.34
CA MET A 371 10.97 14.38 -4.82
C MET A 371 10.12 14.27 -6.10
N ILE A 372 10.60 13.53 -7.10
CA ILE A 372 9.92 13.37 -8.38
C ILE A 372 9.76 11.88 -8.74
N PRO A 373 8.52 11.41 -8.98
CA PRO A 373 8.29 10.06 -9.51
C PRO A 373 8.84 9.92 -10.92
N VAL A 374 9.80 9.00 -11.11
CA VAL A 374 10.39 8.68 -12.42
C VAL A 374 9.64 7.55 -13.13
N THR A 375 8.75 6.86 -12.42
CA THR A 375 7.89 5.79 -12.92
C THR A 375 6.43 6.18 -12.78
N ASP A 376 5.60 5.68 -13.70
CA ASP A 376 4.15 5.75 -13.63
C ASP A 376 3.55 4.34 -13.69
N ALA A 377 2.51 4.10 -12.89
CA ALA A 377 1.86 2.79 -12.83
C ALA A 377 0.89 2.54 -14.00
N GLY A 378 0.44 3.61 -14.68
CA GLY A 378 -0.58 3.54 -15.73
C GLY A 378 -0.01 3.60 -17.15
N GLU A 379 1.05 4.38 -17.35
CA GLU A 379 1.60 4.72 -18.65
C GLU A 379 3.11 4.51 -18.69
N LEU A 380 3.65 4.35 -19.90
CA LEU A 380 5.09 4.24 -20.10
C LEU A 380 5.72 5.63 -19.98
N SER A 381 6.74 5.77 -19.14
CA SER A 381 7.41 7.05 -18.92
C SER A 381 8.74 7.14 -19.69
N ARG A 382 9.12 8.38 -19.98
CA ARG A 382 10.39 8.81 -20.52
C ARG A 382 10.94 9.90 -19.61
N VAL A 383 12.14 9.68 -19.12
CA VAL A 383 12.85 10.63 -18.26
C VAL A 383 14.08 11.11 -19.00
N PHE A 384 14.29 12.42 -19.07
CA PHE A 384 15.50 12.99 -19.64
C PHE A 384 16.38 13.57 -18.53
N VAL A 385 17.66 13.24 -18.53
CA VAL A 385 18.64 13.77 -17.58
C VAL A 385 19.82 14.32 -18.37
N ALA A 386 19.90 15.64 -18.51
CA ALA A 386 21.04 16.33 -19.12
C ALA A 386 21.93 16.89 -18.01
N ALA A 387 22.94 16.14 -17.60
CA ALA A 387 23.80 16.49 -16.49
C ALA A 387 25.15 15.76 -16.54
N ASP A 388 26.10 16.26 -15.77
CA ASP A 388 27.38 15.62 -15.52
C ASP A 388 27.19 14.25 -14.85
N ASP A 389 28.20 13.39 -15.02
CA ASP A 389 28.24 12.02 -14.50
C ASP A 389 27.84 11.91 -13.03
N ALA A 390 28.32 12.83 -12.20
CA ALA A 390 28.05 12.82 -10.77
C ALA A 390 26.57 12.97 -10.44
N ILE A 391 25.87 13.87 -11.13
CA ILE A 391 24.44 14.12 -10.96
C ILE A 391 23.63 12.97 -11.57
N ALA A 392 23.98 12.56 -12.78
CA ALA A 392 23.30 11.46 -13.47
C ALA A 392 23.37 10.15 -12.66
N LYS A 393 24.56 9.77 -12.18
CA LYS A 393 24.76 8.58 -11.35
C LYS A 393 23.95 8.64 -10.05
N ARG A 394 23.87 9.80 -9.40
CA ARG A 394 23.03 10.00 -8.19
C ARG A 394 21.55 9.76 -8.47
N ILE A 395 21.01 10.31 -9.55
CA ILE A 395 19.61 10.06 -9.94
C ILE A 395 19.38 8.56 -10.19
N VAL A 396 20.29 7.89 -10.88
CA VAL A 396 20.23 6.45 -11.16
C VAL A 396 20.24 5.61 -9.88
N ILE A 397 21.18 5.84 -8.97
CA ILE A 397 21.25 5.06 -7.72
C ILE A 397 20.05 5.35 -6.81
N ARG A 398 19.58 6.60 -6.72
CA ARG A 398 18.39 6.95 -5.92
C ARG A 398 17.10 6.37 -6.48
N THR A 399 17.02 6.19 -7.80
CA THR A 399 15.94 5.43 -8.43
C THR A 399 15.90 3.99 -7.89
N ALA A 400 17.06 3.32 -7.79
CA ALA A 400 17.14 2.03 -7.14
C ALA A 400 16.88 2.10 -5.61
N GLY A 401 17.30 3.18 -4.95
CA GLY A 401 17.03 3.47 -3.54
C GLY A 401 15.53 3.58 -3.22
N ALA A 402 14.75 4.20 -4.10
CA ALA A 402 13.29 4.28 -4.02
C ALA A 402 12.62 2.91 -4.20
N GLY A 403 13.32 1.93 -4.79
CA GLY A 403 12.88 0.54 -4.92
C GLY A 403 12.69 0.06 -6.35
N GLU A 404 13.09 0.84 -7.35
CA GLU A 404 13.08 0.44 -8.75
C GLU A 404 14.19 -0.55 -9.09
N ARG A 405 13.99 -1.35 -10.13
CA ARG A 405 15.01 -2.28 -10.68
C ARG A 405 15.56 -1.65 -11.95
N VAL A 406 16.82 -1.24 -11.90
CA VAL A 406 17.45 -0.44 -12.94
C VAL A 406 18.37 -1.29 -13.81
N SER A 407 18.25 -1.17 -15.13
CA SER A 407 19.24 -1.67 -16.09
C SER A 407 19.87 -0.49 -16.83
N VAL A 408 21.17 -0.29 -16.62
CA VAL A 408 21.98 0.69 -17.36
C VAL A 408 22.52 0.04 -18.62
N HIS A 409 22.11 0.55 -19.77
CA HIS A 409 22.54 0.12 -21.09
C HIS A 409 23.63 1.08 -21.57
N THR A 410 24.87 0.61 -21.64
CA THR A 410 26.03 1.43 -21.98
C THR A 410 27.08 0.64 -22.75
N ARG A 411 27.79 1.32 -23.65
CA ARG A 411 29.00 0.78 -24.29
C ARG A 411 30.24 0.97 -23.40
N ASP A 412 30.24 2.00 -22.55
CA ASP A 412 31.31 2.28 -21.58
C ASP A 412 30.98 1.66 -20.22
N LEU A 413 31.28 0.37 -20.08
CA LEU A 413 31.09 -0.35 -18.83
C LEU A 413 31.93 0.22 -17.68
N LYS A 414 33.06 0.88 -17.96
CA LYS A 414 33.94 1.44 -16.93
C LYS A 414 33.29 2.66 -16.30
N ARG A 415 32.71 3.56 -17.11
CA ARG A 415 31.96 4.75 -16.64
C ARG A 415 30.92 4.40 -15.57
N TRP A 416 30.19 3.31 -15.78
CA TRP A 416 29.08 2.88 -14.92
C TRP A 416 29.42 1.76 -13.94
N ALA A 417 30.68 1.33 -13.85
CA ALA A 417 31.08 0.22 -12.98
C ALA A 417 30.75 0.49 -11.51
N SER A 418 30.93 1.73 -11.06
CA SER A 418 30.74 2.16 -9.67
C SER A 418 29.28 2.11 -9.19
N VAL A 419 28.28 2.18 -10.09
CA VAL A 419 26.86 2.16 -9.70
C VAL A 419 26.29 0.75 -9.53
N ARG A 420 27.07 -0.30 -9.87
CA ARG A 420 26.61 -1.69 -9.78
C ARG A 420 26.24 -2.04 -8.33
N MET A 421 25.02 -2.52 -8.16
CA MET A 421 24.48 -2.97 -6.87
C MET A 421 23.31 -3.93 -7.12
N PRO A 422 22.74 -4.60 -6.10
CA PRO A 422 21.72 -5.64 -6.30
C PRO A 422 20.49 -5.25 -7.15
N LEU A 423 20.13 -3.95 -7.18
CA LEU A 423 19.02 -3.42 -7.98
C LEU A 423 19.46 -2.61 -9.21
N VAL A 424 20.77 -2.50 -9.49
CA VAL A 424 21.32 -1.82 -10.66
C VAL A 424 22.22 -2.77 -11.44
N SER A 425 21.74 -3.20 -12.60
CA SER A 425 22.52 -4.01 -13.55
C SER A 425 23.12 -3.10 -14.63
N VAL A 426 24.39 -3.33 -15.00
CA VAL A 426 25.04 -2.59 -16.09
C VAL A 426 25.31 -3.58 -17.21
N VAL A 427 24.68 -3.35 -18.36
CA VAL A 427 24.69 -4.24 -19.53
C VAL A 427 25.11 -3.48 -20.79
N ASN A 428 25.72 -4.19 -21.73
CA ASN A 428 26.11 -3.66 -23.04
C ASN A 428 25.19 -4.13 -24.19
N SER A 429 24.04 -4.72 -23.85
CA SER A 429 23.06 -5.23 -24.82
C SER A 429 21.72 -4.51 -24.69
N SER A 430 20.86 -4.66 -25.70
CA SER A 430 19.50 -4.11 -25.66
C SER A 430 18.59 -4.81 -24.65
N ARG A 431 18.89 -6.05 -24.26
CA ARG A 431 18.04 -6.83 -23.37
C ARG A 431 18.22 -6.39 -21.92
N PRO A 432 17.19 -5.85 -21.25
CA PRO A 432 17.29 -5.49 -19.83
C PRO A 432 17.44 -6.72 -18.94
N ALA A 433 17.95 -6.52 -17.73
CA ALA A 433 17.93 -7.55 -16.70
C ALA A 433 16.48 -7.96 -16.36
N PRO A 434 16.24 -9.19 -15.87
CA PRO A 434 14.90 -9.63 -15.51
C PRO A 434 14.21 -8.70 -14.51
N ARG A 435 12.93 -8.42 -14.77
CA ARG A 435 12.06 -7.54 -13.95
C ARG A 435 12.53 -6.07 -13.88
N THR A 436 13.34 -5.61 -14.83
CA THR A 436 13.70 -4.19 -14.94
C THR A 436 12.44 -3.33 -15.03
N THR A 437 12.36 -2.31 -14.18
CA THR A 437 11.30 -1.30 -14.22
C THR A 437 11.79 -0.01 -14.88
N VAL A 438 13.09 0.28 -14.79
CA VAL A 438 13.73 1.46 -15.39
C VAL A 438 14.93 1.04 -16.22
N SER A 439 14.93 1.33 -17.52
CA SER A 439 16.13 1.23 -18.35
C SER A 439 16.78 2.59 -18.50
N VAL A 440 18.06 2.68 -18.18
CA VAL A 440 18.88 3.88 -18.38
C VAL A 440 19.66 3.71 -19.67
N VAL A 441 19.61 4.68 -20.57
CA VAL A 441 20.31 4.68 -21.86
C VAL A 441 21.11 5.95 -22.01
N GLU A 442 22.23 5.88 -22.71
CA GLU A 442 23.02 7.05 -23.06
C GLU A 442 22.40 7.74 -24.29
N HIS A 443 22.36 9.06 -24.25
CA HIS A 443 21.99 9.86 -25.40
C HIS A 443 23.05 9.69 -26.49
N ALA A 444 22.65 9.19 -27.66
CA ALA A 444 23.53 9.14 -28.82
C ALA A 444 23.15 10.27 -29.78
N VAL A 445 24.12 11.11 -30.10
CA VAL A 445 23.97 12.11 -31.18
C VAL A 445 24.11 11.34 -32.49
N GLN A 446 23.19 11.58 -33.43
CA GLN A 446 23.16 10.93 -34.76
C GLN A 446 24.36 11.31 -35.67
N GLN A 447 25.43 11.87 -35.13
CA GLN A 447 26.66 12.18 -35.84
C GLN A 447 27.67 11.04 -35.63
N GLY A 448 28.01 10.32 -36.70
CA GLY A 448 29.12 9.35 -36.69
C GLY A 448 28.74 7.87 -36.56
N GLY A 449 27.46 7.50 -36.69
CA GLY A 449 27.03 6.10 -36.74
C GLY A 449 26.90 5.39 -35.40
N ASP A 450 27.10 6.10 -34.28
CA ASP A 450 26.87 5.52 -32.95
C ASP A 450 25.36 5.52 -32.63
N VAL A 451 24.73 4.35 -32.74
CA VAL A 451 23.28 4.20 -32.50
C VAL A 451 23.03 3.99 -31.01
N ALA A 452 22.15 4.80 -30.38
CA ALA A 452 21.76 4.60 -28.99
C ALA A 452 21.21 3.18 -28.76
N ILE A 453 21.61 2.53 -27.66
CA ILE A 453 21.06 1.23 -27.30
C ILE A 453 19.58 1.41 -26.94
N SER A 454 18.70 0.78 -27.71
CA SER A 454 17.25 0.78 -27.46
C SER A 454 16.86 -0.45 -26.65
N PRO A 455 16.33 -0.30 -25.43
CA PRO A 455 15.96 -1.42 -24.57
C PRO A 455 14.80 -2.24 -25.16
N ALA A 456 14.97 -3.56 -25.26
CA ALA A 456 13.97 -4.47 -25.80
C ALA A 456 13.90 -5.77 -24.94
N PRO A 457 12.73 -6.10 -24.35
CA PRO A 457 11.48 -5.34 -24.34
C PRO A 457 11.61 -4.01 -23.57
N ARG A 458 10.80 -3.01 -23.95
CA ARG A 458 10.77 -1.71 -23.28
C ARG A 458 10.20 -1.86 -21.86
N PRO A 459 10.91 -1.41 -20.80
CA PRO A 459 10.37 -1.40 -19.44
C PRO A 459 9.40 -0.22 -19.22
N ALA A 460 8.82 -0.12 -18.02
CA ALA A 460 7.88 0.95 -17.67
C ALA A 460 8.46 2.36 -17.89
N THR A 461 9.72 2.58 -17.51
CA THR A 461 10.41 3.86 -17.73
C THR A 461 11.69 3.68 -18.53
N VAL A 462 11.92 4.56 -19.51
CA VAL A 462 13.21 4.75 -20.15
C VAL A 462 13.80 6.09 -19.72
N MET A 463 14.97 6.06 -19.08
CA MET A 463 15.72 7.23 -18.65
C MET A 463 16.89 7.48 -19.61
N THR A 464 16.89 8.61 -20.31
CA THR A 464 17.97 9.00 -21.22
C THR A 464 18.93 9.94 -20.52
N ILE A 465 20.20 9.58 -20.45
CA ILE A 465 21.28 10.38 -19.87
C ILE A 465 22.05 11.08 -20.99
N ALA A 466 22.05 12.41 -20.97
CA ALA A 466 22.77 13.26 -21.91
C ALA A 466 23.83 14.11 -21.17
N PRO A 467 24.88 14.57 -21.87
CA PRO A 467 25.81 15.55 -21.31
C PRO A 467 25.12 16.82 -20.80
N ALA A 468 25.72 17.49 -19.81
CA ALA A 468 25.23 18.79 -19.35
C ALA A 468 25.19 19.79 -20.52
N GLY A 469 24.18 20.68 -20.51
CA GLY A 469 23.95 21.64 -21.59
C GLY A 469 23.29 21.06 -22.85
N THR A 470 23.08 19.75 -22.95
CA THR A 470 22.29 19.17 -24.04
C THR A 470 20.85 19.70 -23.97
N PRO A 471 20.34 20.38 -25.01
CA PRO A 471 18.95 20.83 -25.02
C PRO A 471 18.01 19.63 -25.04
N LEU A 472 16.78 19.83 -24.55
CA LEU A 472 15.73 18.86 -24.82
C LEU A 472 15.58 18.76 -26.35
N PRO A 473 15.44 17.55 -26.93
CA PRO A 473 15.21 17.41 -28.36
C PRO A 473 14.04 18.30 -28.82
N ASP A 474 14.34 19.29 -29.68
CA ASP A 474 13.38 20.29 -30.15
C ASP A 474 12.21 19.62 -30.89
N GLY A 475 10.99 20.09 -30.62
CA GLY A 475 9.73 19.56 -31.17
C GLY A 475 8.87 18.78 -30.15
N HIS A 476 9.41 18.46 -28.98
CA HIS A 476 8.69 17.69 -27.97
C HIS A 476 8.97 18.11 -26.52
N GLY A 477 8.57 19.33 -26.13
CA GLY A 477 8.38 19.66 -24.70
C GLY A 477 7.43 18.68 -23.98
N HIS A 478 6.69 17.86 -24.75
CA HIS A 478 5.81 16.77 -24.30
C HIS A 478 6.39 15.35 -24.55
N ALA A 479 7.65 15.17 -24.96
CA ALA A 479 8.24 13.84 -25.12
C ALA A 479 8.80 13.25 -23.83
N PHE A 480 9.05 14.06 -22.80
CA PHE A 480 9.56 13.56 -21.55
C PHE A 480 8.62 13.99 -20.45
N GLU A 481 8.10 13.00 -19.73
CA GLU A 481 7.19 13.25 -18.63
C GLU A 481 7.95 13.82 -17.42
N VAL A 482 9.26 13.57 -17.34
CA VAL A 482 10.19 14.21 -16.40
C VAL A 482 11.48 14.61 -17.12
N ALA A 483 11.96 15.83 -16.89
CA ALA A 483 13.26 16.31 -17.35
C ALA A 483 14.08 16.89 -16.18
N VAL A 484 15.36 16.54 -16.11
CA VAL A 484 16.33 17.11 -15.17
C VAL A 484 17.49 17.67 -15.98
N GLN A 485 17.72 18.98 -15.90
CA GLN A 485 18.76 19.67 -16.66
C GLN A 485 19.68 20.41 -15.69
N GLN A 486 20.96 20.11 -15.71
CA GLN A 486 21.94 20.84 -14.91
C GLN A 486 22.10 22.26 -15.43
N VAL A 487 21.98 23.23 -14.54
CA VAL A 487 22.10 24.66 -14.86
C VAL A 487 23.48 25.19 -14.47
N SER A 488 23.93 24.86 -13.25
CA SER A 488 25.23 25.28 -12.74
C SER A 488 25.64 24.45 -11.53
N GLY A 489 26.87 23.98 -11.46
CA GLY A 489 27.36 23.23 -10.29
C GLY A 489 26.43 22.08 -9.92
N ALA A 490 25.83 22.11 -8.72
CA ALA A 490 24.86 21.13 -8.24
C ALA A 490 23.38 21.54 -8.49
N THR A 491 23.14 22.72 -9.05
CA THR A 491 21.81 23.24 -9.32
C THR A 491 21.25 22.64 -10.60
N VAL A 492 20.05 22.06 -10.50
CA VAL A 492 19.33 21.44 -11.62
C VAL A 492 17.95 22.07 -11.77
N LYS A 493 17.53 22.29 -13.01
CA LYS A 493 16.14 22.57 -13.38
C LYS A 493 15.42 21.25 -13.56
N VAL A 494 14.36 21.05 -12.79
CA VAL A 494 13.51 19.86 -12.87
C VAL A 494 12.18 20.27 -13.48
N THR A 495 11.70 19.53 -14.48
CA THR A 495 10.39 19.76 -15.11
C THR A 495 9.59 18.48 -15.05
N ALA A 496 8.38 18.54 -14.51
CA ALA A 496 7.46 17.40 -14.42
C ALA A 496 6.02 17.91 -14.31
N ALA A 497 5.06 17.16 -14.82
CA ALA A 497 3.62 17.49 -14.74
C ALA A 497 3.24 18.91 -15.24
N GLY A 498 4.03 19.50 -16.14
CA GLY A 498 3.80 20.84 -16.69
C GLY A 498 4.41 21.98 -15.87
N GLU A 499 5.09 21.68 -14.78
CA GLU A 499 5.72 22.66 -13.89
C GLU A 499 7.25 22.51 -13.90
N SER A 500 7.96 23.58 -13.51
CA SER A 500 9.42 23.59 -13.41
C SER A 500 9.89 24.13 -12.07
N TRP A 501 10.91 23.50 -11.51
CA TRP A 501 11.56 23.90 -10.26
C TRP A 501 13.05 24.04 -10.47
N LEU A 502 13.65 25.02 -9.80
CA LEU A 502 15.09 25.12 -9.63
C LEU A 502 15.46 24.48 -8.30
N VAL A 503 16.35 23.49 -8.34
CA VAL A 503 16.65 22.62 -7.21
C VAL A 503 18.16 22.53 -7.03
N ASP A 504 18.65 22.78 -5.82
CA ASP A 504 20.01 22.47 -5.44
C ASP A 504 20.09 21.01 -5.02
N MET A 505 20.78 20.19 -5.82
CA MET A 505 20.87 18.75 -5.56
C MET A 505 21.51 18.48 -4.20
N ASP A 506 20.82 17.70 -3.36
CA ASP A 506 21.41 17.21 -2.11
C ASP A 506 22.59 16.29 -2.46
N LEU A 507 23.80 16.56 -1.96
CA LEU A 507 24.98 15.73 -2.25
C LEU A 507 25.34 14.90 -1.02
N PHE A 508 24.74 13.71 -0.88
CA PHE A 508 25.03 12.84 0.25
C PHE A 508 26.43 12.24 0.16
N ARG A 509 27.16 12.28 1.29
CA ARG A 509 28.51 11.70 1.38
C ARG A 509 28.51 10.20 1.12
N ALA A 510 27.47 9.50 1.58
CA ALA A 510 27.32 8.05 1.41
C ALA A 510 27.19 7.64 -0.07
N GLU A 511 26.81 8.55 -0.96
CA GLU A 511 26.67 8.31 -2.40
C GLU A 511 28.01 8.45 -3.16
N ASN A 512 29.04 9.08 -2.55
CA ASN A 512 30.30 9.37 -3.23
C ASN A 512 31.00 8.11 -3.80
N ARG A 513 30.85 6.96 -3.13
CA ARG A 513 31.40 5.68 -3.58
C ARG A 513 30.84 5.19 -4.93
N TYR A 514 29.63 5.64 -5.29
CA TYR A 514 28.98 5.28 -6.55
C TYR A 514 29.31 6.25 -7.67
N VAL A 515 29.83 7.43 -7.33
CA VAL A 515 30.13 8.50 -8.27
C VAL A 515 31.62 8.48 -8.67
N ASN A 516 32.51 8.19 -7.72
CA ASN A 516 33.95 8.19 -7.95
C ASN A 516 34.48 6.80 -8.34
N LEU A 517 35.30 6.74 -9.39
CA LEU A 517 35.94 5.49 -9.84
C LEU A 517 37.09 5.05 -8.91
N GLU A 518 37.81 5.98 -8.29
CA GLU A 518 38.95 5.68 -7.39
C GLU A 518 38.52 4.93 -6.12
N SER A 519 37.31 5.14 -5.62
CA SER A 519 36.78 4.43 -4.45
C SER A 519 36.59 2.93 -4.67
N VAL A 520 36.46 2.49 -5.92
CA VAL A 520 36.30 1.06 -6.27
C VAL A 520 37.66 0.36 -6.32
N ALA A 521 38.74 1.06 -6.68
CA ALA A 521 40.09 0.47 -6.75
C ALA A 521 40.64 0.07 -5.37
N MET A 522 40.25 0.78 -4.30
CA MET A 522 40.70 0.45 -2.94
C MET A 522 39.98 -0.75 -2.30
N SER A 523 38.77 -1.13 -2.74
CA SER A 523 38.05 -2.27 -2.14
C SER A 523 38.49 -3.64 -2.66
N PHE A 524 39.28 -3.68 -3.74
CA PHE A 524 39.86 -4.91 -4.29
C PHE A 524 41.32 -5.13 -3.87
N ALA A 525 41.87 -4.24 -3.05
CA ALA A 525 43.26 -4.27 -2.60
C ALA A 525 43.43 -4.71 -1.12
N THR A 526 42.38 -5.24 -0.48
CA THR A 526 42.44 -5.79 0.89
C THR A 526 41.96 -7.22 0.95
#